data_AF-A0A3S3M3S2-F1
#
_entry.id   AF-A0A3S3M3S2-F1
#
_cell.length_a   1.000
_cell.length_b   1.000
_cell.length_c   1.000
_cell.angle_alpha   90.00
_cell.angle_beta   90.00
_cell.angle_gamma   90.00
#
_symmetry.space_group_name_H-M   'P 1'
#
loop_
_entity.id
_entity.type
_entity.pdbx_description
1 polymer ?
#
loop_
_entity_poly.entity_id
_entity_poly.type
_entity_poly.pdbx_seq_one_letter_code
_entity_poly.pdbx_strand_id
1 'polypeptide(L)'
;MNHKKVISMIVIALILCSSVFLIFRYQVVNKNKDNLYGVHEEVFIHENQLIHASNVDFKIKRAQVVRKQSGIKVFINLELQKTGVTNFGFKKNNSNFFENMDVATTDFSFSMNPTIESIYNLKINKTFDNFKQGKLTTPQIEFDIPKTLLESSNNKLKFRFLVPKGKTNSYIKYSLLLK
;
A
#
# COMPACT_ATOMS: atom_id res chain seq x y z
N MET A 1 46.68 -39.88 14.09
CA MET A 1 45.88 -38.67 14.36
C MET A 1 44.51 -39.09 14.86
N ASN A 2 44.06 -38.65 16.05
CA ASN A 2 42.83 -39.15 16.66
C ASN A 2 41.61 -38.76 15.81
N HIS A 3 40.89 -39.74 15.26
CA HIS A 3 39.71 -39.53 14.40
C HIS A 3 38.68 -38.58 15.04
N LYS A 4 38.51 -38.63 16.37
CA LYS A 4 37.64 -37.70 17.13
C LYS A 4 38.08 -36.23 17.01
N LYS A 5 39.39 -35.96 17.00
CA LYS A 5 39.94 -34.60 16.84
C LYS A 5 39.74 -34.09 15.41
N VAL A 6 39.89 -34.96 14.40
CA VAL A 6 39.66 -34.62 12.99
C VAL A 6 38.19 -34.29 12.74
N ILE A 7 37.27 -35.11 13.25
CA ILE A 7 35.83 -34.87 13.13
C ILE A 7 35.43 -33.56 13.82
N SER A 8 35.93 -33.31 15.02
CA SER A 8 35.66 -32.05 15.75
C SER A 8 36.15 -30.82 14.96
N MET A 9 37.33 -30.90 14.34
CA MET A 9 37.88 -29.81 13.54
C MET A 9 37.05 -29.53 12.27
N ILE A 10 36.53 -30.57 11.62
CA ILE A 10 35.62 -30.45 10.46
C ILE A 10 34.30 -29.78 10.86
N VAL A 11 33.72 -30.17 12.00
CA VAL A 11 32.46 -29.59 12.50
C VAL A 11 32.64 -28.09 12.83
N ILE A 12 33.74 -27.73 13.49
CA ILE A 12 34.05 -26.33 13.81
C ILE A 12 34.21 -25.51 12.52
N ALA A 13 34.91 -26.06 11.52
CA ALA A 13 35.06 -25.40 10.22
C ALA A 13 33.72 -25.18 9.51
N LEU A 14 32.81 -26.17 9.55
CA LEU A 14 31.48 -26.05 8.95
C LEU A 14 30.62 -24.98 9.62
N ILE A 15 30.67 -24.88 10.96
CA ILE A 15 29.97 -23.84 11.71
C ILE A 15 30.51 -22.46 11.32
N LEU A 16 31.84 -22.28 11.31
CA LEU A 16 32.47 -21.02 10.93
C LEU A 16 32.12 -20.60 9.50
N CYS A 17 32.17 -21.52 8.54
CA CYS A 17 31.78 -21.26 7.15
C CYS A 17 30.29 -20.85 7.05
N SER A 18 29.41 -21.52 7.81
CA SER A 18 27.98 -21.20 7.84
C SER A 18 27.72 -19.82 8.45
N SER A 19 28.42 -19.48 9.53
CA SER A 19 28.32 -18.16 10.18
C SER A 19 28.77 -17.04 9.25
N VAL A 20 29.89 -17.21 8.53
CA VAL A 20 30.38 -16.23 7.55
C VAL A 20 29.38 -16.05 6.40
N PHE A 21 28.81 -17.15 5.90
CA PHE A 21 27.77 -17.08 4.86
C PHE A 21 26.52 -16.33 5.33
N LEU A 22 26.06 -16.58 6.55
CA LEU A 22 24.91 -15.88 7.14
C LEU A 22 25.17 -14.38 7.32
N ILE A 23 26.36 -14.01 7.79
CA ILE A 23 26.76 -12.60 7.94
C ILE A 23 26.80 -11.90 6.58
N PHE A 24 27.38 -12.56 5.56
CA PHE A 24 27.44 -12.00 4.21
C PHE A 24 26.04 -11.82 3.62
N ARG A 25 25.14 -12.81 3.77
CA ARG A 25 23.74 -12.69 3.35
C ARG A 25 23.00 -11.58 4.08
N TYR A 26 23.22 -11.44 5.39
CA TYR A 26 22.62 -10.38 6.19
C TYR A 26 23.07 -8.99 5.74
N GLN A 27 24.37 -8.82 5.44
CA GLN A 27 24.88 -7.56 4.90
C GLN A 27 24.34 -7.25 3.50
N VAL A 28 24.23 -8.24 2.61
CA VAL A 28 23.66 -8.05 1.26
C VAL A 28 22.19 -7.63 1.32
N VAL A 29 21.40 -8.22 2.23
CA VAL A 29 19.98 -7.85 2.42
C VAL A 29 19.87 -6.43 2.99
N ASN A 30 20.73 -6.05 3.94
CA ASN A 30 20.62 -4.79 4.68
C ASN A 30 21.39 -3.61 4.08
N LYS A 31 22.32 -3.83 3.14
CA LYS A 31 23.05 -2.75 2.45
C LYS A 31 22.19 -2.04 1.42
N ASN A 32 21.13 -2.68 0.93
CA ASN A 32 20.19 -2.13 -0.04
C ASN A 32 18.98 -1.47 0.65
N LYS A 33 19.20 -0.56 1.60
CA LYS A 33 18.08 0.17 2.25
C LYS A 33 17.23 0.98 1.26
N ASP A 34 17.81 1.40 0.14
CA ASP A 34 17.09 2.08 -0.93
C ASP A 34 16.22 1.12 -1.79
N ASN A 35 16.39 -0.19 -1.63
CA ASN A 35 15.52 -1.24 -2.17
C ASN A 35 14.63 -1.86 -1.08
N LEU A 36 14.32 -1.12 -0.01
CA LEU A 36 13.33 -1.57 0.96
C LEU A 36 11.98 -1.75 0.25
N TYR A 37 11.55 -3.00 0.17
CA TYR A 37 10.22 -3.37 -0.32
C TYR A 37 9.18 -2.91 0.71
N GLY A 38 8.13 -2.23 0.27
CA GLY A 38 7.01 -1.83 1.13
C GLY A 38 6.88 -0.33 1.39
N VAL A 39 6.27 0.04 2.52
CA VAL A 39 5.95 1.43 2.85
C VAL A 39 7.19 2.13 3.41
N HIS A 40 7.69 3.13 2.68
CA HIS A 40 8.83 3.95 3.09
C HIS A 40 8.43 4.97 4.17
N GLU A 41 7.27 5.60 4.00
CA GLU A 41 6.76 6.62 4.91
C GLU A 41 5.22 6.67 4.89
N GLU A 42 4.63 7.12 6.00
CA GLU A 42 3.22 7.46 6.11
C GLU A 42 3.07 8.98 6.22
N VAL A 43 2.31 9.58 5.29
CA VAL A 43 2.05 11.01 5.25
C VAL A 43 0.57 11.24 5.57
N PHE A 44 0.29 11.93 6.68
CA PHE A 44 -1.07 12.34 7.00
C PHE A 44 -1.46 13.56 6.17
N ILE A 45 -2.62 13.47 5.55
CA ILE A 45 -3.16 14.51 4.66
C ILE A 45 -4.53 14.98 5.13
N HIS A 46 -4.95 16.11 4.60
CA HIS A 46 -6.25 16.73 4.86
C HIS A 46 -7.10 16.72 3.59
N GLU A 47 -8.42 16.85 3.75
CA GLU A 47 -9.29 17.13 2.62
C GLU A 47 -8.89 18.43 1.92
N ASN A 48 -9.12 18.49 0.61
CA ASN A 48 -8.80 19.60 -0.28
C ASN A 48 -7.30 19.93 -0.43
N GLN A 49 -6.41 19.14 0.16
CA GLN A 49 -4.97 19.23 -0.07
C GLN A 49 -4.60 18.57 -1.41
N LEU A 50 -3.98 19.33 -2.32
CA LEU A 50 -3.40 18.78 -3.54
C LEU A 50 -2.06 18.12 -3.21
N ILE A 51 -1.90 16.87 -3.62
CA ILE A 51 -0.69 16.07 -3.44
C ILE A 51 -0.08 15.81 -4.83
N HIS A 52 1.19 16.18 -4.98
CA HIS A 52 1.99 15.84 -6.15
C HIS A 52 2.81 14.59 -5.84
N ALA A 53 2.37 13.44 -6.32
CA ALA A 53 3.11 12.19 -6.18
C ALA A 53 3.81 11.82 -7.49
N SER A 54 4.63 10.78 -7.44
CA SER A 54 5.56 10.40 -8.51
C SER A 54 4.90 10.21 -9.90
N ASN A 55 3.67 9.72 -9.92
CA ASN A 55 2.96 9.32 -11.14
C ASN A 55 1.46 9.63 -11.14
N VAL A 56 0.98 10.27 -10.08
CA VAL A 56 -0.39 10.72 -9.92
C VAL A 56 -0.41 11.99 -9.07
N ASP A 57 -1.10 13.01 -9.55
CA ASP A 57 -1.51 14.12 -8.72
C ASP A 57 -2.92 13.81 -8.21
N PHE A 58 -3.15 13.99 -6.92
CA PHE A 58 -4.46 13.72 -6.34
C PHE A 58 -4.86 14.66 -5.23
N LYS A 59 -6.16 14.75 -5.01
CA LYS A 59 -6.78 15.52 -3.92
C LYS A 59 -8.02 14.81 -3.45
N ILE A 60 -8.13 14.58 -2.14
CA ILE A 60 -9.37 14.09 -1.55
C ILE A 60 -10.28 15.30 -1.33
N LYS A 61 -11.30 15.47 -2.17
CA LYS A 61 -12.23 16.60 -2.08
C LYS A 61 -13.11 16.52 -0.86
N ARG A 62 -13.55 15.30 -0.55
CA ARG A 62 -14.45 15.02 0.56
C ARG A 62 -14.36 13.54 0.91
N ALA A 63 -14.37 13.25 2.20
CA ALA A 63 -14.56 11.94 2.77
C ALA A 63 -15.79 11.97 3.68
N GLN A 64 -16.65 10.95 3.58
CA GLN A 64 -17.87 10.87 4.38
C GLN A 64 -18.03 9.47 4.94
N VAL A 65 -18.27 9.38 6.25
CA VAL A 65 -18.64 8.13 6.92
C VAL A 65 -20.13 8.14 7.22
N VAL A 66 -20.85 7.13 6.76
CA VAL A 66 -22.28 6.94 7.01
C VAL A 66 -22.46 5.66 7.82
N ARG A 67 -22.97 5.79 9.04
CA ARG A 67 -23.28 4.64 9.90
C ARG A 67 -24.63 4.03 9.50
N LYS A 68 -24.67 2.71 9.40
CA LYS A 68 -25.87 1.91 9.13
C LYS A 68 -26.00 0.81 10.18
N GLN A 69 -27.17 0.17 10.26
CA GLN A 69 -27.36 -0.96 11.18
C GLN A 69 -26.40 -2.12 10.88
N SER A 70 -26.08 -2.37 9.61
CA SER A 70 -25.20 -3.44 9.16
C SER A 70 -23.69 -3.13 9.23
N GLY A 71 -23.30 -1.90 9.57
CA GLY A 71 -21.90 -1.46 9.56
C GLY A 71 -21.75 0.02 9.20
N ILE A 72 -20.71 0.34 8.44
CA ILE A 72 -20.49 1.71 7.93
C ILE A 72 -20.24 1.70 6.43
N LYS A 73 -20.62 2.78 5.78
CA LYS A 73 -20.25 3.11 4.40
C LYS A 73 -19.29 4.30 4.42
N VAL A 74 -18.19 4.21 3.69
CA VAL A 74 -17.24 5.31 3.53
C VAL A 74 -17.23 5.74 2.08
N PHE A 75 -17.49 7.01 1.82
CA PHE A 75 -17.47 7.62 0.50
C PHE A 75 -16.27 8.57 0.39
N ILE A 76 -15.45 8.40 -0.64
CA ILE A 76 -14.26 9.21 -0.90
C ILE A 76 -14.38 9.83 -2.31
N ASN A 77 -14.55 11.15 -2.36
CA ASN A 77 -14.53 11.91 -3.60
C ASN A 77 -13.11 12.37 -3.88
N LEU A 78 -12.56 11.94 -5.01
CA LEU A 78 -11.19 12.24 -5.41
C LEU A 78 -11.18 13.16 -6.63
N GLU A 79 -10.12 13.96 -6.74
CA GLU A 79 -9.58 14.49 -7.99
C GLU A 79 -8.28 13.74 -8.26
N LEU A 80 -8.13 13.21 -9.47
CA LEU A 80 -6.97 12.43 -9.92
C LEU A 80 -6.49 12.95 -11.26
N GLN A 81 -5.19 13.14 -11.42
CA GLN A 81 -4.56 13.40 -12.70
C GLN A 81 -3.37 12.47 -12.86
N LYS A 82 -3.39 11.66 -13.93
CA LYS A 82 -2.26 10.79 -14.26
C LYS A 82 -1.09 11.65 -14.76
N THR A 83 0.02 11.64 -14.02
CA THR A 83 1.24 12.41 -14.34
C THR A 83 2.39 11.53 -14.83
N GLY A 84 2.30 10.20 -14.69
CA GLY A 84 3.30 9.26 -15.22
C GLY A 84 2.79 7.85 -15.49
N VAL A 85 3.71 6.97 -15.90
CA VAL A 85 3.46 5.53 -16.12
C VAL A 85 3.49 4.80 -14.77
N THR A 86 2.64 3.79 -14.60
CA THR A 86 2.37 3.25 -13.26
C THR A 86 2.37 1.74 -13.17
N ASN A 87 3.06 1.20 -12.16
CA ASN A 87 2.90 -0.15 -11.64
C ASN A 87 2.40 -0.03 -10.19
N PHE A 88 1.09 -0.11 -10.01
CA PHE A 88 0.42 0.06 -8.72
C PHE A 88 0.35 -1.28 -7.97
N GLY A 89 1.40 -2.12 -8.01
CA GLY A 89 1.37 -3.38 -7.30
C GLY A 89 2.65 -4.18 -7.42
N PHE A 90 2.78 -5.19 -6.55
CA PHE A 90 3.93 -6.11 -6.54
C PHE A 90 4.00 -7.00 -7.78
N LYS A 91 2.86 -7.18 -8.48
CA LYS A 91 2.82 -7.91 -9.75
C LYS A 91 3.24 -6.97 -10.88
N LYS A 92 4.17 -7.42 -11.71
CA LYS A 92 4.53 -6.76 -12.97
C LYS A 92 3.26 -6.51 -13.79
N ASN A 93 3.05 -5.27 -14.24
CA ASN A 93 1.88 -4.82 -14.98
C ASN A 93 0.56 -4.84 -14.17
N ASN A 94 0.62 -4.71 -12.84
CA ASN A 94 -0.60 -4.47 -12.07
C ASN A 94 -1.04 -3.02 -12.24
N SER A 95 -2.03 -2.82 -13.10
CA SER A 95 -2.64 -1.53 -13.34
C SER A 95 -3.81 -1.24 -12.39
N ASN A 96 -4.12 -2.13 -11.42
CA ASN A 96 -5.23 -1.94 -10.49
C ASN A 96 -4.92 -0.88 -9.44
N PHE A 97 -5.16 0.38 -9.83
CA PHE A 97 -4.96 1.57 -9.02
C PHE A 97 -5.70 1.50 -7.68
N PHE A 98 -6.97 1.11 -7.74
CA PHE A 98 -7.89 1.16 -6.62
C PHE A 98 -7.63 0.07 -5.58
N GLU A 99 -6.91 -1.00 -5.92
CA GLU A 99 -6.41 -1.97 -4.93
C GLU A 99 -5.41 -1.36 -3.94
N ASN A 100 -4.82 -0.20 -4.26
CA ASN A 100 -3.91 0.51 -3.36
C ASN A 100 -4.64 1.49 -2.44
N MET A 101 -5.96 1.49 -2.50
CA MET A 101 -6.81 2.33 -1.70
C MET A 101 -7.65 1.46 -0.78
N ASP A 102 -7.61 1.76 0.51
CA ASP A 102 -8.39 1.03 1.49
C ASP A 102 -8.85 1.91 2.66
N VAL A 103 -9.70 1.34 3.49
CA VAL A 103 -10.06 1.90 4.78
C VAL A 103 -9.52 0.98 5.86
N ALA A 104 -8.98 1.60 6.89
CA ALA A 104 -8.36 0.93 8.01
C ALA A 104 -8.72 1.64 9.31
N THR A 105 -8.54 0.94 10.41
CA THR A 105 -8.41 1.56 11.72
C THR A 105 -6.94 1.98 11.90
N THR A 106 -6.61 2.61 13.02
CA THR A 106 -5.20 2.89 13.34
C THR A 106 -4.35 1.62 13.42
N ASP A 107 -4.97 0.52 13.85
CA ASP A 107 -4.26 -0.70 14.24
C ASP A 107 -4.42 -1.82 13.21
N PHE A 108 -5.48 -1.79 12.40
CA PHE A 108 -5.80 -2.87 11.48
C PHE A 108 -6.31 -2.39 10.12
N SER A 109 -5.94 -3.13 9.08
CA SER A 109 -6.33 -2.88 7.69
C SER A 109 -7.51 -3.76 7.33
N PHE A 110 -8.64 -3.20 6.87
CA PHE A 110 -9.69 -4.04 6.32
C PHE A 110 -9.31 -4.41 4.89
N SER A 111 -9.06 -5.70 4.63
CA SER A 111 -8.81 -6.20 3.27
C SER A 111 -10.11 -6.21 2.47
N MET A 112 -10.58 -5.02 2.09
CA MET A 112 -11.82 -4.83 1.35
C MET A 112 -11.51 -4.12 0.05
N ASN A 113 -11.98 -4.71 -1.05
CA ASN A 113 -11.86 -4.07 -2.35
C ASN A 113 -12.87 -2.91 -2.41
N PRO A 114 -12.44 -1.70 -2.80
CA PRO A 114 -13.37 -0.61 -3.03
C PRO A 114 -14.39 -0.93 -4.13
N THR A 115 -15.63 -0.51 -3.87
CA THR A 115 -16.65 -0.31 -4.90
C THR A 115 -16.47 1.09 -5.49
N ILE A 116 -16.74 1.28 -6.77
CA ILE A 116 -16.53 2.58 -7.43
C ILE A 116 -17.84 2.98 -8.12
N GLU A 117 -18.58 3.90 -7.52
CA GLU A 117 -19.93 4.27 -7.98
C GLU A 117 -19.92 5.32 -9.11
N SER A 118 -18.97 6.27 -9.16
CA SER A 118 -19.01 7.33 -10.20
C SER A 118 -18.21 7.03 -11.47
N ILE A 119 -17.50 5.90 -11.54
CA ILE A 119 -16.88 5.39 -12.78
C ILE A 119 -17.89 4.55 -13.60
N TYR A 120 -19.18 4.55 -13.26
CA TYR A 120 -20.20 3.76 -14.01
C TYR A 120 -20.40 4.18 -15.48
N ASN A 121 -19.83 5.31 -15.94
CA ASN A 121 -19.74 5.64 -17.37
C ASN A 121 -18.48 5.07 -18.08
N LEU A 122 -17.57 4.41 -17.35
CA LEU A 122 -16.51 3.58 -17.91
C LEU A 122 -16.81 2.14 -17.50
N LYS A 123 -17.58 1.42 -18.32
CA LYS A 123 -17.81 -0.03 -18.25
C LYS A 123 -16.53 -0.89 -18.32
N ILE A 124 -15.34 -0.30 -18.16
CA ILE A 124 -14.07 -0.89 -18.58
C ILE A 124 -13.08 -0.70 -17.44
N ASN A 125 -12.82 -1.82 -16.75
CA ASN A 125 -11.64 -2.15 -15.96
C ASN A 125 -11.12 -1.09 -14.97
N LYS A 126 -10.98 -1.52 -13.70
CA LYS A 126 -10.45 -0.77 -12.54
C LYS A 126 -8.96 -0.37 -12.68
N THR A 127 -8.50 -0.12 -13.90
CA THR A 127 -7.10 0.03 -14.26
C THR A 127 -6.76 1.50 -14.47
N PHE A 128 -5.69 1.99 -13.83
CA PHE A 128 -5.20 3.36 -13.97
C PHE A 128 -4.88 3.75 -15.42
N ASP A 129 -4.56 2.74 -16.25
CA ASP A 129 -4.22 2.95 -17.65
C ASP A 129 -5.38 3.49 -18.49
N ASN A 130 -6.61 3.34 -18.02
CA ASN A 130 -7.78 3.94 -18.66
C ASN A 130 -7.87 5.46 -18.41
N PHE A 131 -7.14 6.00 -17.44
CA PHE A 131 -7.05 7.45 -17.26
C PHE A 131 -6.12 8.05 -18.29
N LYS A 132 -6.65 9.03 -19.04
CA LYS A 132 -5.87 9.78 -20.02
C LYS A 132 -4.79 10.58 -19.29
N GLN A 133 -3.55 10.46 -19.74
CA GLN A 133 -2.41 11.22 -19.24
C GLN A 133 -2.74 12.72 -19.24
N GLY A 134 -2.45 13.40 -18.12
CA GLY A 134 -2.69 14.83 -17.94
C GLY A 134 -4.17 15.23 -17.83
N LYS A 135 -5.13 14.31 -17.96
CA LYS A 135 -6.55 14.64 -17.82
C LYS A 135 -7.02 14.45 -16.37
N LEU A 136 -7.67 15.47 -15.83
CA LEU A 136 -8.34 15.40 -14.54
C LEU A 136 -9.54 14.45 -14.59
N THR A 137 -9.63 13.57 -13.59
CA THR A 137 -10.72 12.60 -13.39
C THR A 137 -11.20 12.70 -11.95
N THR A 138 -12.51 12.62 -11.73
CA THR A 138 -13.11 12.84 -10.40
C THR A 138 -13.93 11.64 -9.91
N PRO A 139 -13.28 10.52 -9.54
CA PRO A 139 -14.01 9.34 -9.10
C PRO A 139 -14.50 9.46 -7.65
N GLN A 140 -15.62 8.81 -7.38
CA GLN A 140 -16.16 8.54 -6.06
C GLN A 140 -15.95 7.05 -5.78
N ILE A 141 -15.25 6.80 -4.69
CA ILE A 141 -14.97 5.45 -4.19
C ILE A 141 -15.84 5.21 -2.97
N GLU A 142 -16.36 4.00 -2.86
CA GLU A 142 -17.17 3.53 -1.76
C GLU A 142 -16.52 2.30 -1.10
N PHE A 143 -16.53 2.28 0.23
CA PHE A 143 -16.16 1.13 1.03
C PHE A 143 -17.31 0.75 1.95
N ASP A 144 -17.75 -0.50 1.86
CA ASP A 144 -18.75 -1.08 2.75
C ASP A 144 -18.04 -1.92 3.81
N ILE A 145 -18.05 -1.46 5.06
CA ILE A 145 -17.37 -2.13 6.17
C ILE A 145 -18.42 -2.75 7.10
N PRO A 146 -18.49 -4.09 7.21
CA PRO A 146 -19.47 -4.77 8.05
C PRO A 146 -19.21 -4.50 9.52
N LYS A 147 -20.28 -4.46 10.31
CA LYS A 147 -20.25 -4.18 11.75
C LYS A 147 -19.28 -5.10 12.52
N THR A 148 -19.17 -6.36 12.13
CA THR A 148 -18.30 -7.36 12.76
C THR A 148 -16.82 -6.97 12.76
N LEU A 149 -16.37 -6.19 11.77
CA LEU A 149 -15.00 -5.68 11.68
C LEU A 149 -14.77 -4.40 12.50
N LEU A 150 -15.85 -3.73 12.89
CA LEU A 150 -15.80 -2.49 13.69
C LEU A 150 -15.87 -2.78 15.19
N GLU A 151 -16.58 -3.84 15.59
CA GLU A 151 -16.77 -4.21 16.99
C GLU A 151 -15.46 -4.56 17.72
N SER A 152 -14.41 -4.94 16.98
CA SER A 152 -13.08 -5.20 17.51
C SER A 152 -12.20 -3.94 17.67
N SER A 153 -12.68 -2.76 17.26
CA SER A 153 -11.86 -1.55 17.21
C SER A 153 -12.60 -0.31 17.71
N ASN A 154 -12.18 0.22 18.86
CA ASN A 154 -12.55 1.57 19.33
C ASN A 154 -11.80 2.70 18.60
N ASN A 155 -10.97 2.36 17.61
CA ASN A 155 -10.07 3.31 16.98
C ASN A 155 -10.71 4.12 15.86
N LYS A 156 -10.15 5.30 15.63
CA LYS A 156 -10.51 6.17 14.52
C LYS A 156 -10.21 5.48 13.19
N LEU A 157 -11.11 5.68 12.23
CA LEU A 157 -10.95 5.18 10.87
C LEU A 157 -10.06 6.12 10.07
N LYS A 158 -9.33 5.55 9.11
CA LYS A 158 -8.54 6.28 8.13
C LYS A 158 -8.71 5.68 6.74
N PHE A 159 -8.81 6.54 5.75
CA PHE A 159 -8.60 6.17 4.36
C PHE A 159 -7.10 6.16 4.09
N ARG A 160 -6.60 5.19 3.32
CA ARG A 160 -5.20 5.12 2.92
C ARG A 160 -5.07 4.94 1.42
N PHE A 161 -4.01 5.52 0.88
CA PHE A 161 -3.64 5.38 -0.51
C PHE A 161 -2.14 5.14 -0.64
N LEU A 162 -1.76 3.96 -1.15
CA LEU A 162 -0.38 3.58 -1.42
C LEU A 162 0.03 4.03 -2.83
N VAL A 163 1.00 4.94 -2.91
CA VAL A 163 1.53 5.42 -4.19
C VAL A 163 2.97 4.96 -4.37
N PRO A 164 3.32 4.31 -5.49
CA PRO A 164 4.68 3.89 -5.76
C PRO A 164 5.68 5.05 -5.72
N LYS A 165 6.83 4.83 -5.10
CA LYS A 165 7.94 5.79 -5.02
C LYS A 165 9.08 5.32 -5.93
N GLY A 166 9.18 5.92 -7.12
CA GLY A 166 10.23 5.60 -8.09
C GLY A 166 10.04 4.26 -8.79
N LYS A 167 11.16 3.60 -9.14
CA LYS A 167 11.18 2.35 -9.94
C LYS A 167 11.26 1.07 -9.09
N THR A 168 11.39 1.20 -7.77
CA THR A 168 11.44 0.07 -6.83
C THR A 168 10.04 -0.24 -6.30
N ASN A 169 9.85 -1.43 -5.70
CA ASN A 169 8.61 -1.81 -5.02
C ASN A 169 8.46 -1.09 -3.65
N SER A 170 8.70 0.21 -3.63
CA SER A 170 8.54 1.07 -2.45
C SER A 170 7.34 2.00 -2.62
N TYR A 171 6.69 2.35 -1.52
CA TYR A 171 5.44 3.12 -1.51
C TYR A 171 5.49 4.27 -0.51
N ILE A 172 4.87 5.39 -0.86
CA ILE A 172 4.42 6.41 0.10
C ILE A 172 2.96 6.09 0.44
N LYS A 173 2.66 6.00 1.72
CA LYS A 173 1.30 5.77 2.22
C LYS A 173 0.68 7.09 2.65
N TYR A 174 -0.29 7.58 1.90
CA TYR A 174 -1.03 8.77 2.26
C TYR A 174 -2.25 8.39 3.09
N SER A 175 -2.43 8.99 4.26
CA SER A 175 -3.48 8.65 5.22
C SER A 175 -4.36 9.86 5.52
N LEU A 176 -5.68 9.73 5.36
CA LEU A 176 -6.66 10.72 5.78
C LEU A 176 -7.45 10.16 6.95
N LEU A 177 -7.43 10.85 8.10
CA LEU A 177 -8.31 10.51 9.22
C LEU A 177 -9.77 10.82 8.85
N LEU A 178 -10.62 9.82 8.99
CA LEU A 178 -12.05 9.93 8.70
C LEU A 178 -12.78 10.45 9.94
N LYS A 179 -13.71 11.38 9.72
CA LYS A 179 -14.55 11.99 10.75
C LYS A 179 -15.95 11.41 10.71
#